data_AF-A0A0D6RZ37-F1
#
_entry.id   AF-A0A0D6RZ37-F1
#
_cell.length_a   1.000
_cell.length_b   1.000
_cell.length_c   1.000
_cell.angle_alpha   90.00
_cell.angle_beta   90.00
_cell.angle_gamma   90.00
#
_symmetry.space_group_name_H-M   'P 1'
#
loop_
_entity.id
_entity.type
_entity.pdbx_description
1 polymer ?
#
loop_
_entity_poly.entity_id
_entity_poly.type
_entity_poly.pdbx_seq_one_letter_code
_entity_poly.pdbx_strand_id
1 'polypeptide(L)'
;MVEAIARELDVIISLDTSTPAVMREGARLGAGLINDVRALRRDGALDAAADSGLPVCLMHMRGEPGNMQDAPAYDDVVREVGDFLQERMRACSEAGIPEERIVLDPGFGFAKSLQHNLVLFRHLAELGGLGRPLLVGVSRKSMIGQVLGRDVDQRLYGSLGLAALAVSKGACILRVHDVAETVDVIRMIAAVEAAE
;
A
#
# COMPACT_ATOMS: atom_id res chain seq x y z
N MET A 1 1.66 -22.43 2.97
CA MET A 1 0.61 -21.47 3.38
C MET A 1 -0.15 -20.94 2.19
N VAL A 2 0.49 -20.25 1.23
CA VAL A 2 -0.17 -19.73 0.00
C VAL A 2 -0.99 -20.81 -0.70
N GLU A 3 -0.38 -21.96 -0.99
CA GLU A 3 -1.05 -23.08 -1.64
C GLU A 3 -2.29 -23.60 -0.89
N ALA A 4 -2.23 -23.66 0.44
CA ALA A 4 -3.36 -24.12 1.25
C ALA A 4 -4.50 -23.11 1.19
N ILE A 5 -4.21 -21.82 1.36
CA ILE A 5 -5.21 -20.74 1.28
C ILE A 5 -5.86 -20.70 -0.11
N ALA A 6 -5.06 -20.78 -1.18
CA ALA A 6 -5.57 -20.73 -2.56
C ALA A 6 -6.46 -21.93 -2.91
N ARG A 7 -6.25 -23.09 -2.26
CA ARG A 7 -7.08 -24.28 -2.45
C ARG A 7 -8.36 -24.26 -1.62
N GLU A 8 -8.32 -23.65 -0.45
CA GLU A 8 -9.40 -23.78 0.55
C GLU A 8 -10.31 -22.55 0.60
N LEU A 9 -9.85 -21.37 0.18
CA LEU A 9 -10.56 -20.11 0.34
C LEU A 9 -10.66 -19.34 -0.98
N ASP A 10 -11.84 -18.77 -1.25
CA ASP A 10 -12.08 -17.85 -2.37
C ASP A 10 -11.66 -16.42 -1.98
N VAL A 11 -10.35 -16.21 -1.87
CA VAL A 11 -9.75 -14.91 -1.51
C VAL A 11 -8.52 -14.61 -2.36
N ILE A 12 -8.28 -13.32 -2.62
CA ILE A 12 -7.05 -12.86 -3.27
C ILE A 12 -5.91 -12.88 -2.27
N ILE A 13 -4.85 -13.63 -2.58
CA ILE A 13 -3.64 -13.68 -1.76
C ILE A 13 -2.63 -12.68 -2.30
N SER A 14 -2.34 -11.63 -1.52
CA SER A 14 -1.26 -10.69 -1.77
C SER A 14 0.04 -11.17 -1.13
N LEU A 15 1.10 -11.33 -1.91
CA LEU A 15 2.45 -11.67 -1.42
C LEU A 15 3.22 -10.41 -1.05
N ASP A 16 3.43 -10.19 0.24
CA ASP A 16 4.28 -9.11 0.75
C ASP A 16 5.77 -9.53 0.66
N THR A 17 6.42 -9.26 -0.48
CA THR A 17 7.80 -9.67 -0.73
C THR A 17 8.54 -8.78 -1.73
N SER A 18 9.85 -8.66 -1.54
CA SER A 18 10.78 -8.10 -2.53
C SER A 18 11.69 -9.15 -3.15
N THR A 19 11.47 -10.45 -2.88
CA THR A 19 12.40 -11.52 -3.31
C THR A 19 11.90 -12.17 -4.60
N PRO A 20 12.67 -12.12 -5.71
CA PRO A 20 12.22 -12.66 -7.02
C PRO A 20 11.81 -14.14 -6.96
N ALA A 21 12.59 -14.97 -6.26
CA ALA A 21 12.28 -16.40 -6.11
C ALA A 21 10.94 -16.63 -5.39
N VAL A 22 10.60 -15.78 -4.41
CA VAL A 22 9.33 -15.86 -3.68
C VAL A 22 8.17 -15.37 -4.54
N MET A 23 8.38 -14.34 -5.37
CA MET A 23 7.37 -13.88 -6.33
C MET A 23 7.01 -14.99 -7.32
N ARG A 24 8.02 -15.62 -7.94
CA ARG A 24 7.82 -16.72 -8.91
C ARG A 24 7.11 -17.91 -8.28
N GLU A 25 7.58 -18.36 -7.12
CA GLU A 25 6.98 -19.53 -6.47
C GLU A 25 5.59 -19.23 -5.93
N GLY A 26 5.39 -18.05 -5.33
CA GLY A 26 4.08 -17.67 -4.82
C GLY A 26 3.04 -17.51 -5.92
N ALA A 27 3.42 -16.98 -7.09
CA ALA A 27 2.55 -16.95 -8.28
C ALA A 27 2.17 -18.37 -8.72
N ARG A 28 3.14 -19.30 -8.78
CA ARG A 28 2.90 -20.71 -9.11
C ARG A 28 1.93 -21.38 -8.13
N LEU A 29 1.95 -20.97 -6.86
CA LEU A 29 1.11 -21.51 -5.79
C LEU A 29 -0.26 -20.84 -5.66
N GLY A 30 -0.61 -19.89 -6.55
CA GLY A 30 -1.94 -19.28 -6.60
C GLY A 30 -2.06 -17.91 -5.92
N ALA A 31 -0.96 -17.19 -5.72
CA ALA A 31 -1.05 -15.78 -5.34
C ALA A 31 -1.72 -14.94 -6.43
N GLY A 32 -2.47 -13.91 -6.03
CA GLY A 32 -3.21 -13.02 -6.94
C GLY A 32 -2.66 -11.60 -7.02
N LEU A 33 -1.70 -11.22 -6.17
CA LEU A 33 -1.08 -9.89 -6.16
C LEU A 33 0.35 -9.99 -5.60
N ILE A 34 1.30 -9.29 -6.20
CA ILE A 34 2.63 -9.05 -5.61
C ILE A 34 2.60 -7.69 -4.94
N ASN A 35 2.84 -7.61 -3.64
CA ASN A 35 2.99 -6.36 -2.90
C ASN A 35 4.45 -6.17 -2.51
N ASP A 36 5.17 -5.31 -3.24
CA ASP A 36 6.58 -5.08 -2.99
C ASP A 36 6.84 -3.69 -2.41
N VAL A 37 7.23 -3.66 -1.14
CA VAL A 37 7.66 -2.45 -0.41
C VAL A 37 8.87 -1.75 -1.05
N ARG A 38 9.62 -2.44 -1.93
CA ARG A 38 10.76 -1.88 -2.69
C ARG A 38 10.39 -1.48 -4.11
N ALA A 39 9.13 -1.59 -4.50
CA ALA A 39 8.62 -1.27 -5.84
C ALA A 39 9.44 -1.94 -6.97
N LEU A 40 9.78 -3.21 -6.80
CA LEU A 40 10.49 -4.06 -7.77
C LEU A 40 11.91 -3.59 -8.10
N ARG A 41 12.53 -2.80 -7.21
CA ARG A 41 13.91 -2.31 -7.39
C ARG A 41 15.00 -3.34 -7.06
N ARG A 42 14.65 -4.45 -6.40
CA ARG A 42 15.63 -5.50 -6.14
C ARG A 42 15.98 -6.21 -7.46
N ASP A 43 17.24 -6.56 -7.62
CA ASP A 43 17.72 -7.30 -8.79
C ASP A 43 16.85 -8.53 -9.08
N GLY A 44 16.42 -8.66 -10.34
CA GLY A 44 15.50 -9.68 -10.84
C GLY A 44 14.03 -9.59 -10.40
N ALA A 45 13.63 -8.62 -9.55
CA ALA A 45 12.25 -8.53 -9.05
C ALA A 45 11.29 -8.05 -10.13
N LEU A 46 11.72 -7.10 -10.97
CA LEU A 46 10.92 -6.60 -12.08
C LEU A 46 10.63 -7.71 -13.10
N ASP A 47 11.64 -8.49 -13.49
CA ASP A 47 11.48 -9.62 -14.40
C ASP A 47 10.59 -10.71 -13.79
N ALA A 48 10.77 -11.02 -12.50
CA ALA A 48 9.92 -11.99 -11.81
C ALA A 48 8.46 -11.56 -11.76
N ALA A 49 8.19 -10.27 -11.56
CA ALA A 49 6.84 -9.73 -11.57
C ALA A 49 6.23 -9.77 -12.98
N ALA A 50 6.99 -9.36 -14.01
CA ALA A 50 6.55 -9.43 -15.40
C ALA A 50 6.21 -10.87 -15.83
N ASP A 51 7.11 -11.81 -15.55
CA ASP A 51 6.94 -13.23 -15.86
C ASP A 51 5.73 -13.86 -15.14
N SER A 52 5.39 -13.37 -13.94
CA SER A 52 4.26 -13.89 -13.16
C SER A 52 2.90 -13.57 -13.79
N GLY A 53 2.81 -12.49 -14.58
CA GLY A 53 1.55 -11.96 -15.08
C GLY A 53 0.59 -11.43 -14.00
N LEU A 54 1.00 -11.38 -12.73
CA LEU A 54 0.17 -10.90 -11.63
C LEU A 54 0.11 -9.37 -11.58
N PRO A 55 -0.98 -8.80 -11.01
CA PRO A 55 -0.98 -7.44 -10.49
C PRO A 55 0.18 -7.19 -9.51
N VAL A 56 0.64 -5.95 -9.46
CA VAL A 56 1.73 -5.49 -8.60
C VAL A 56 1.31 -4.24 -7.81
N CYS A 57 1.64 -4.19 -6.53
CA CYS A 57 1.54 -2.99 -5.70
C CYS A 57 2.94 -2.40 -5.51
N LEU A 58 3.10 -1.16 -5.99
CA LEU A 58 4.34 -0.40 -5.94
C LEU A 58 4.27 0.58 -4.78
N MET A 59 5.13 0.39 -3.77
CA MET A 59 5.16 1.27 -2.59
C MET A 59 6.32 2.25 -2.64
N HIS A 60 6.06 3.51 -2.27
CA HIS A 60 7.13 4.45 -1.99
C HIS A 60 7.83 4.14 -0.67
N MET A 61 9.14 3.91 -0.74
CA MET A 61 10.03 3.83 0.43
C MET A 61 11.37 4.53 0.12
N ARG A 62 11.83 5.37 1.07
CA ARG A 62 13.16 5.98 1.04
C ARG A 62 14.10 5.21 1.97
N GLY A 63 15.35 5.00 1.56
CA GLY A 63 16.31 4.19 2.32
C GLY A 63 15.97 2.70 2.34
N GLU A 64 16.66 1.95 3.21
CA GLU A 64 16.35 0.55 3.49
C GLU A 64 15.61 0.43 4.83
N PRO A 65 14.80 -0.62 5.05
CA PRO A 65 14.03 -0.77 6.29
C PRO A 65 14.85 -0.66 7.60
N GLY A 66 16.15 -0.93 7.56
CA GLY A 66 17.05 -0.83 8.71
C GLY A 66 17.53 0.58 9.07
N ASN A 67 17.53 1.55 8.15
CA ASN A 67 18.07 2.91 8.36
C ASN A 67 17.11 4.03 7.92
N MET A 68 15.93 3.68 7.41
CA MET A 68 15.01 4.62 6.79
C MET A 68 14.47 5.72 7.73
N GLN A 69 14.57 5.56 9.05
CA GLN A 69 14.03 6.52 10.02
C GLN A 69 15.07 7.50 10.57
N ASP A 70 16.34 7.39 10.18
CA ASP A 70 17.43 8.10 10.86
C ASP A 70 17.38 9.63 10.66
N ALA A 71 16.83 10.12 9.54
CA ALA A 71 16.44 11.51 9.31
C ALA A 71 15.76 11.68 7.93
N PRO A 72 14.50 11.25 7.75
CA PRO A 72 13.84 11.43 6.47
C PRO A 72 13.58 12.92 6.21
N ALA A 73 14.27 13.49 5.23
CA ALA A 73 14.02 14.83 4.72
C ALA A 73 13.28 14.74 3.39
N TYR A 74 12.28 15.61 3.20
CA TYR A 74 11.61 15.86 1.93
C TYR A 74 11.45 17.37 1.81
N ASP A 75 11.68 17.91 0.62
CA ASP A 75 11.32 19.29 0.31
C ASP A 75 9.81 19.38 0.07
N ASP A 76 9.26 18.40 -0.64
CA ASP A 76 7.83 18.22 -0.85
C ASP A 76 7.52 16.72 -0.90
N VAL A 77 7.02 16.19 0.22
CA VAL A 77 6.72 14.76 0.35
C VAL A 77 5.66 14.28 -0.65
N VAL A 78 4.71 15.13 -1.04
CA VAL A 78 3.62 14.72 -1.94
C VAL A 78 4.17 14.58 -3.35
N ARG A 79 4.89 15.60 -3.81
CA ARG A 79 5.54 15.60 -5.12
C ARG A 79 6.57 14.50 -5.24
N GLU A 80 7.49 14.37 -4.28
CA GLU A 80 8.55 13.34 -4.33
C GLU A 80 7.97 11.92 -4.32
N VAL A 81 6.90 11.66 -3.57
CA VAL A 81 6.20 10.37 -3.59
C VAL A 81 5.53 10.13 -4.94
N GLY A 82 4.84 11.14 -5.49
CA GLY A 82 4.19 11.05 -6.80
C GLY A 82 5.18 10.78 -7.92
N ASP A 83 6.28 11.54 -7.98
CA ASP A 83 7.33 11.41 -8.98
C ASP A 83 7.97 10.01 -8.95
N PHE A 84 8.26 9.49 -7.76
CA PHE A 84 8.76 8.13 -7.58
C PHE A 84 7.77 7.09 -8.11
N LEU A 85 6.49 7.18 -7.71
CA LEU A 85 5.48 6.20 -8.15
C LEU A 85 5.31 6.23 -9.67
N GLN A 86 5.37 7.42 -10.29
CA GLN A 86 5.31 7.56 -11.74
C GLN A 86 6.55 6.99 -12.45
N GLU A 87 7.75 7.17 -11.88
CA GLU A 87 8.98 6.53 -12.36
C GLU A 87 8.86 5.00 -12.30
N ARG A 88 8.34 4.45 -11.19
CA ARG A 88 8.16 3.01 -11.04
C ARG A 88 7.10 2.44 -11.98
N MET A 89 6.02 3.17 -12.25
CA MET A 89 5.03 2.81 -13.27
C MET A 89 5.67 2.69 -14.66
N ARG A 90 6.52 3.67 -15.04
CA ARG A 90 7.24 3.64 -16.32
C ARG A 90 8.15 2.42 -16.43
N ALA A 91 8.95 2.14 -15.38
CA ALA A 91 9.80 0.96 -15.35
C ALA A 91 9.01 -0.35 -15.50
N CYS A 92 7.81 -0.44 -14.90
CA CYS A 92 6.90 -1.59 -15.06
C CYS A 92 6.40 -1.71 -16.51
N SER A 93 5.98 -0.61 -17.11
CA SER A 93 5.51 -0.57 -18.51
C SER A 93 6.62 -0.99 -19.48
N GLU A 94 7.84 -0.49 -19.30
CA GLU A 94 9.02 -0.86 -20.11
C GLU A 94 9.39 -2.34 -19.97
N ALA A 95 9.14 -2.95 -18.80
CA ALA A 95 9.32 -4.38 -18.56
C ALA A 95 8.12 -5.24 -19.03
N GLY A 96 7.09 -4.64 -19.63
CA GLY A 96 5.94 -5.35 -20.16
C GLY A 96 4.84 -5.65 -19.14
N ILE A 97 4.84 -5.02 -17.96
CA ILE A 97 3.73 -5.06 -17.00
C ILE A 97 2.71 -3.99 -17.41
N PRO A 98 1.50 -4.37 -17.84
CA PRO A 98 0.47 -3.41 -18.25
C PRO A 98 0.07 -2.49 -17.10
N GLU A 99 -0.21 -1.23 -17.39
CA GLU A 99 -0.58 -0.26 -16.36
C GLU A 99 -1.80 -0.72 -15.56
N GLU A 100 -2.79 -1.37 -16.19
CA GLU A 100 -3.98 -1.93 -15.54
C GLU A 100 -3.69 -2.90 -14.39
N ARG A 101 -2.49 -3.46 -14.34
CA ARG A 101 -2.03 -4.36 -13.28
C ARG A 101 -1.34 -3.65 -12.13
N ILE A 102 -1.20 -2.33 -12.16
CA ILE A 102 -0.47 -1.56 -11.14
C ILE A 102 -1.42 -0.99 -10.09
N VAL A 103 -1.07 -1.20 -8.82
CA VAL A 103 -1.61 -0.54 -7.63
C VAL A 103 -0.50 0.31 -7.01
N LEU A 104 -0.84 1.46 -6.45
CA LEU A 104 0.13 2.38 -5.84
C LEU A 104 -0.07 2.48 -4.32
N ASP A 105 1.03 2.44 -3.56
CA ASP A 105 1.02 2.68 -2.12
C ASP A 105 1.96 3.86 -1.77
N PRO A 106 1.44 4.96 -1.18
CA PRO A 106 2.25 6.10 -0.76
C PRO A 106 3.29 5.78 0.35
N GLY A 107 3.19 4.61 0.99
CA GLY A 107 4.15 4.10 1.96
C GLY A 107 4.14 4.87 3.27
N PHE A 108 2.97 5.02 3.90
CA PHE A 108 2.86 5.66 5.22
C PHE A 108 3.79 5.00 6.24
N GLY A 109 4.47 5.77 7.08
CA GLY A 109 5.39 5.24 8.09
C GLY A 109 6.70 4.65 7.56
N PHE A 110 6.93 4.62 6.24
CA PHE A 110 8.21 4.23 5.64
C PHE A 110 9.03 5.46 5.31
N ALA A 111 10.06 5.72 6.13
CA ALA A 111 10.96 6.85 5.95
C ALA A 111 10.25 8.21 5.93
N LYS A 112 9.31 8.43 6.85
CA LYS A 112 8.48 9.64 6.91
C LYS A 112 8.27 10.04 8.37
N SER A 113 8.55 11.31 8.69
CA SER A 113 8.22 11.90 9.98
C SER A 113 6.70 11.92 10.19
N LEU A 114 6.25 12.23 11.41
CA LEU A 114 4.82 12.45 11.66
C LEU A 114 4.23 13.48 10.70
N GLN A 115 4.90 14.62 10.55
CA GLN A 115 4.45 15.71 9.70
C GLN A 115 4.37 15.27 8.23
N HIS A 116 5.36 14.52 7.73
CA HIS A 116 5.34 13.98 6.37
C HIS A 116 4.14 13.05 6.16
N ASN A 117 3.84 12.17 7.10
CA ASN A 117 2.68 11.29 7.01
C ASN A 117 1.36 12.08 7.01
N LEU A 118 1.22 13.10 7.86
CA LEU A 118 0.01 13.92 7.92
C LEU A 118 -0.19 14.74 6.63
N VAL A 119 0.87 15.35 6.10
CA VAL A 119 0.82 16.09 4.82
C VAL A 119 0.48 15.14 3.68
N LEU A 120 1.17 14.00 3.57
CA LEU A 120 0.88 13.00 2.54
C LEU A 120 -0.58 12.50 2.62
N PHE A 121 -1.09 12.28 3.83
CA PHE A 121 -2.47 11.84 4.02
C PHE A 121 -3.48 12.92 3.65
N ARG A 122 -3.20 14.18 4.00
CA ARG A 122 -4.03 15.33 3.62
C ARG A 122 -4.23 15.40 2.10
N HIS A 123 -3.15 15.18 1.36
CA HIS A 123 -3.07 15.28 -0.10
C HIS A 123 -3.21 13.93 -0.83
N LEU A 124 -3.74 12.88 -0.17
CA LEU A 124 -3.87 11.54 -0.75
C LEU A 124 -4.64 11.52 -2.08
N ALA A 125 -5.66 12.37 -2.24
CA ALA A 125 -6.45 12.47 -3.47
C ALA A 125 -5.61 12.94 -4.68
N GLU A 126 -4.55 13.72 -4.46
CA GLU A 126 -3.64 14.16 -5.53
C GLU A 126 -2.85 12.98 -6.12
N LEU A 127 -2.49 12.00 -5.28
CA LEU A 127 -1.87 10.75 -5.74
C LEU A 127 -2.84 9.89 -6.54
N GLY A 128 -4.15 10.03 -6.30
CA GLY A 128 -5.18 9.41 -7.14
C GLY A 128 -5.17 9.94 -8.58
N GLY A 129 -4.64 11.15 -8.79
CA GLY A 129 -4.43 11.74 -10.12
C GLY A 129 -3.43 10.98 -11.00
N LEU A 130 -2.67 10.03 -10.44
CA LEU A 130 -1.80 9.12 -11.21
C LEU A 130 -2.58 8.05 -11.99
N GLY A 131 -3.91 7.99 -11.84
CA GLY A 131 -4.79 7.13 -12.65
C GLY A 131 -4.75 5.66 -12.29
N ARG A 132 -4.18 5.31 -11.13
CA ARG A 132 -4.07 3.93 -10.62
C ARG A 132 -4.75 3.76 -9.26
N PRO A 133 -5.30 2.58 -8.94
CA PRO A 133 -5.85 2.31 -7.62
C PRO A 133 -4.83 2.54 -6.50
N LEU A 134 -5.28 3.16 -5.41
CA LEU A 134 -4.46 3.41 -4.23
C LEU A 134 -4.69 2.32 -3.17
N LEU A 135 -3.59 1.75 -2.66
CA LEU A 135 -3.56 0.93 -1.44
C LEU A 135 -3.04 1.79 -0.29
N VAL A 136 -3.79 1.82 0.81
CA VAL A 136 -3.43 2.58 2.01
C VAL A 136 -3.33 1.67 3.22
N GLY A 137 -2.13 1.57 3.79
CA GLY A 137 -1.90 0.93 5.08
C GLY A 137 -1.61 1.96 6.17
N VAL A 138 -2.54 2.22 7.07
CA VAL A 138 -2.36 3.16 8.21
C VAL A 138 -2.75 2.57 9.57
N SER A 139 -3.33 1.37 9.58
CA SER A 139 -3.76 0.68 10.79
C SER A 139 -2.63 0.50 11.79
N ARG A 140 -2.89 0.94 13.03
CA ARG A 140 -2.00 0.86 14.21
C ARG A 140 -0.63 1.53 14.07
N LYS A 141 -0.39 2.31 12.99
CA LYS A 141 0.90 2.96 12.74
C LYS A 141 1.27 3.99 13.81
N SER A 142 2.57 4.24 13.95
CA SER A 142 3.15 5.17 14.92
C SER A 142 2.56 6.58 14.85
N MET A 143 2.16 7.04 13.66
CA MET A 143 1.52 8.34 13.48
C MET A 143 0.28 8.53 14.36
N ILE A 144 -0.53 7.48 14.53
CA ILE A 144 -1.73 7.52 15.38
C ILE A 144 -1.31 7.68 16.84
N GLY A 145 -0.33 6.89 17.27
CA GLY A 145 0.18 6.94 18.64
C GLY A 145 0.81 8.29 18.99
N GLN A 146 1.54 8.90 18.05
CA GLN A 146 2.17 10.20 18.24
C GLN A 146 1.15 11.35 18.29
N VAL A 147 0.08 11.30 17.48
CA VAL A 147 -0.97 12.34 17.47
C VAL A 147 -1.90 12.23 18.68
N LEU A 148 -2.30 11.00 19.04
CA LEU A 148 -3.32 10.77 20.07
C LEU A 148 -2.72 10.45 21.45
N GLY A 149 -1.40 10.28 21.57
CA GLY A 149 -0.74 9.85 22.80
C GLY A 149 -1.16 8.44 23.22
N ARG A 150 -1.16 7.47 22.28
CA ARG A 150 -1.69 6.11 22.48
C ARG A 150 -0.70 5.00 22.14
N ASP A 151 -0.70 3.96 22.96
CA ASP A 151 0.02 2.71 22.72
C ASP A 151 -0.61 1.90 21.58
N VAL A 152 0.11 0.90 21.06
CA VAL A 152 -0.24 0.21 19.80
C VAL A 152 -1.60 -0.50 19.85
N ASP A 153 -1.99 -0.98 21.03
CA ASP A 153 -3.26 -1.66 21.34
C ASP A 153 -4.43 -0.68 21.48
N GLN A 154 -4.17 0.60 21.70
CA GLN A 154 -5.16 1.66 21.87
C GLN A 154 -5.42 2.47 20.59
N ARG A 155 -4.90 2.01 19.43
CA ARG A 155 -4.97 2.75 18.15
C ARG A 155 -6.16 2.38 17.27
N LEU A 156 -7.10 1.56 17.73
CA LEU A 156 -8.25 1.11 16.94
C LEU A 156 -9.05 2.30 16.37
N TYR A 157 -9.55 3.19 17.21
CA TYR A 157 -10.39 4.31 16.75
C TYR A 157 -9.66 5.27 15.81
N GLY A 158 -8.37 5.55 16.07
CA GLY A 158 -7.55 6.33 15.15
C GLY A 158 -7.34 5.63 13.81
N SER A 159 -7.21 4.29 13.82
CA SER A 159 -7.08 3.48 12.60
C SER A 159 -8.37 3.51 11.78
N LEU A 160 -9.53 3.37 12.44
CA LEU A 160 -10.84 3.45 11.79
C LEU A 160 -11.12 4.85 11.21
N GLY A 161 -10.77 5.91 11.94
CA GLY A 161 -10.89 7.28 11.45
C GLY A 161 -10.03 7.53 10.21
N LEU A 162 -8.79 7.03 10.19
CA LEU A 162 -7.94 7.12 9.00
C LEU A 162 -8.43 6.21 7.86
N ALA A 163 -8.97 5.02 8.14
CA ALA A 163 -9.56 4.16 7.12
C ALA A 163 -10.74 4.85 6.41
N ALA A 164 -11.67 5.44 7.17
CA ALA A 164 -12.78 6.21 6.62
C ALA A 164 -12.31 7.39 5.76
N LEU A 165 -11.32 8.15 6.25
CA LEU A 165 -10.77 9.29 5.52
C LEU A 165 -9.97 8.87 4.28
N ALA A 166 -9.35 7.69 4.28
CA ALA A 166 -8.66 7.17 3.10
C ALA A 166 -9.66 6.84 1.98
N VAL A 167 -10.79 6.19 2.32
CA VAL A 167 -11.84 5.86 1.34
C VAL A 167 -12.47 7.12 0.75
N SER A 168 -12.81 8.12 1.58
CA SER A 168 -13.35 9.39 1.07
C SER A 168 -12.36 10.20 0.23
N LYS A 169 -11.07 9.83 0.26
CA LYS A 169 -10.01 10.38 -0.59
C LYS A 169 -9.65 9.49 -1.79
N GLY A 170 -10.42 8.44 -2.04
CA GLY A 170 -10.27 7.58 -3.23
C GLY A 170 -9.37 6.36 -3.05
N ALA A 171 -9.04 5.96 -1.81
CA ALA A 171 -8.34 4.69 -1.59
C ALA A 171 -9.23 3.49 -1.99
N CYS A 172 -8.69 2.58 -2.80
CA CYS A 172 -9.42 1.39 -3.28
C CYS A 172 -9.15 0.15 -2.41
N ILE A 173 -7.98 0.08 -1.77
CA ILE A 173 -7.57 -1.06 -0.94
C ILE A 173 -7.08 -0.52 0.40
N LEU A 174 -7.57 -1.09 1.50
CA LEU A 174 -7.11 -0.79 2.85
C LEU A 174 -6.37 -1.99 3.44
N ARG A 175 -5.13 -1.77 3.90
CA ARG A 175 -4.35 -2.79 4.62
C ARG A 175 -4.48 -2.58 6.12
N VAL A 176 -5.22 -3.46 6.81
CA VAL A 176 -5.59 -3.31 8.22
C VAL A 176 -5.31 -4.56 9.06
N HIS A 177 -5.15 -4.38 10.37
CA HIS A 177 -5.10 -5.49 11.33
C HIS A 177 -6.50 -5.88 11.83
N ASP A 178 -7.35 -4.87 12.06
CA ASP A 178 -8.69 -4.98 12.65
C ASP A 178 -9.74 -5.04 11.52
N VAL A 179 -9.90 -6.23 10.93
CA VAL A 179 -10.68 -6.43 9.69
C VAL A 179 -12.17 -6.20 9.92
N ALA A 180 -12.75 -6.80 10.96
CA ALA A 180 -14.20 -6.74 11.20
C ALA A 180 -14.66 -5.30 11.41
N GLU A 181 -13.96 -4.57 12.27
CA GLU A 181 -14.26 -3.18 12.60
C GLU A 181 -14.07 -2.26 11.39
N THR A 182 -13.04 -2.50 10.57
CA THR A 182 -12.84 -1.73 9.33
C THR A 182 -13.96 -2.00 8.34
N VAL A 183 -14.38 -3.26 8.17
CA VAL A 183 -15.49 -3.64 7.29
C VAL A 183 -16.78 -2.94 7.71
N ASP A 184 -17.09 -2.86 9.00
CA ASP A 184 -18.28 -2.16 9.50
C ASP A 184 -18.24 -0.67 9.11
N VAL A 185 -17.09 -0.01 9.28
CA VAL A 185 -16.92 1.39 8.86
C VAL A 185 -17.15 1.57 7.36
N ILE A 186 -16.55 0.72 6.53
CA ILE A 186 -16.70 0.82 5.06
C ILE A 186 -18.13 0.53 4.62
N ARG A 187 -18.80 -0.47 5.23
CA ARG A 187 -20.21 -0.77 4.95
C ARG A 187 -21.12 0.39 5.31
N MET A 188 -20.87 1.07 6.44
CA MET A 188 -21.64 2.25 6.81
C MET A 188 -21.40 3.43 5.86
N ILE A 189 -20.16 3.68 5.43
CA ILE A 189 -19.86 4.70 4.42
C ILE A 189 -20.62 4.39 3.12
N ALA A 190 -20.50 3.16 2.61
CA ALA A 190 -21.18 2.75 1.38
C ALA A 190 -22.72 2.85 1.50
N ALA A 191 -23.28 2.51 2.66
CA ALA A 191 -24.73 2.63 2.90
C ALA A 191 -25.20 4.10 2.87
N VAL A 192 -24.38 5.03 3.37
CA VAL A 192 -24.69 6.48 3.32
C VAL A 192 -24.52 7.03 1.90
N GLU A 193 -23.46 6.63 1.18
CA GLU A 193 -23.20 7.08 -0.20
C GLU A 193 -24.22 6.56 -1.21
N ALA A 194 -24.83 5.40 -0.94
CA ALA A 194 -25.88 4.82 -1.77
C ALA A 194 -27.30 5.32 -1.45
N ALA A 195 -27.47 6.18 -0.44
CA ALA A 195 -28.79 6.72 -0.09
C ALA A 195 -29.25 7.77 -1.11
N GLU A 196 -30.46 7.58 -1.65
CA GLU A 196 -31.13 8.50 -2.58
C GLU A 196 -31.80 9.70 -1.88
#